data_AF-A0A3N0WCQ1-F1
#
_entry.id   AF-A0A3N0WCQ1-F1
#
_cell.length_a   1.000
_cell.length_b   1.000
_cell.length_c   1.000
_cell.angle_alpha   90.00
_cell.angle_beta   90.00
_cell.angle_gamma   90.00
#
_symmetry.space_group_name_H-M   'P 1'
#
loop_
_entity.id
_entity.type
_entity.pdbx_description
1 polymer ?
#
loop_
_entity_poly.entity_id
_entity_poly.type
_entity_poly.pdbx_seq_one_letter_code
_entity_poly.pdbx_strand_id
1 'polypeptide(L)'
;MNNKKFCCEKFEFRYNGEKTMGLNFRIVKYSEKFLEKEAELYNKKIEDIFDKAYFVTDGYSGLITDFSIKKMVINHCPFCGQKLRDFYKSDDYVQETIG
;
A
#
# COMPACT_ATOMS: atom_id res chain seq x y z
N MET A 1 11.40 10.08 -17.76
CA MET A 1 10.95 9.14 -16.72
C MET A 1 9.56 8.65 -17.10
N ASN A 2 9.41 7.37 -17.45
CA ASN A 2 8.08 6.77 -17.61
C ASN A 2 7.51 6.53 -16.21
N ASN A 3 6.87 7.55 -15.64
CA ASN A 3 6.16 7.48 -14.35
C ASN A 3 4.90 6.62 -14.51
N LYS A 4 5.07 5.32 -14.73
CA LYS A 4 3.95 4.39 -14.68
C LYS A 4 3.46 4.32 -13.23
N LYS A 5 2.27 4.85 -12.97
CA LYS A 5 1.57 4.77 -11.68
C LYS A 5 1.21 3.32 -11.32
N PHE A 6 1.11 2.45 -12.31
CA PHE A 6 0.73 1.05 -12.15
C PHE A 6 1.73 0.12 -12.86
N CYS A 7 1.90 -1.07 -12.28
CA CYS A 7 2.80 -2.10 -12.82
C CYS A 7 2.24 -2.80 -14.08
N CYS A 8 0.96 -2.66 -14.39
CA CYS A 8 0.36 -3.15 -15.64
C CYS A 8 -0.92 -2.40 -16.00
N GLU A 9 -1.30 -2.46 -17.28
CA GLU A 9 -2.49 -1.80 -17.83
C GLU A 9 -3.79 -2.36 -17.25
N LYS A 10 -3.85 -3.68 -16.96
CA LYS A 10 -5.02 -4.29 -16.31
C LYS A 10 -5.26 -3.69 -14.93
N PHE A 11 -4.18 -3.44 -14.19
CA PHE A 11 -4.29 -2.81 -12.88
C PHE A 11 -4.77 -1.36 -13.03
N GLU A 12 -4.12 -0.59 -13.91
CA GLU A 12 -4.49 0.79 -14.21
C GLU A 12 -5.96 0.92 -14.61
N PHE A 13 -6.43 0.10 -15.55
CA PHE A 13 -7.81 0.12 -16.04
C PHE A 13 -8.83 -0.11 -14.92
N ARG A 14 -8.56 -1.09 -14.04
CA ARG A 14 -9.43 -1.38 -12.89
C ARG A 14 -9.36 -0.31 -11.81
N TYR A 15 -8.29 0.47 -11.80
CA TYR A 15 -8.02 1.45 -10.76
C TYR A 15 -8.35 2.90 -11.13
N ASN A 16 -8.45 3.21 -12.42
CA ASN A 16 -8.87 4.52 -12.92
C ASN A 16 -10.42 4.70 -12.91
N GLY A 17 -11.18 3.72 -12.43
CA GLY A 17 -12.61 3.90 -12.16
C GLY A 17 -12.87 4.97 -11.09
N GLU A 18 -14.08 5.53 -11.04
CA GLU A 18 -14.42 6.53 -10.02
C GLU A 18 -14.16 6.00 -8.61
N LYS A 19 -13.49 6.80 -7.77
CA LYS A 19 -13.10 6.46 -6.39
C LYS A 19 -14.26 6.01 -5.49
N THR A 20 -15.48 6.39 -5.85
CA THR A 20 -16.75 6.08 -5.18
C THR A 20 -17.32 4.72 -5.58
N MET A 21 -16.82 4.11 -6.66
CA MET A 21 -17.32 2.85 -7.21
C MET A 21 -16.22 1.78 -7.19
N GLY A 22 -16.15 1.01 -6.09
CA GLY A 22 -15.39 -0.24 -6.03
C GLY A 22 -14.23 -0.30 -5.04
N LEU A 23 -13.29 -1.21 -5.35
CA LEU A 23 -12.11 -1.51 -4.53
C LEU A 23 -10.97 -0.51 -4.79
N ASN A 24 -10.37 0.00 -3.71
CA ASN A 24 -9.32 1.02 -3.75
C ASN A 24 -7.96 0.45 -3.31
N PHE A 25 -6.90 0.74 -4.07
CA PHE A 25 -5.52 0.37 -3.86
C PHE A 25 -4.80 1.52 -3.17
N ARG A 26 -4.30 1.26 -1.97
CA ARG A 26 -3.64 2.26 -1.16
C ARG A 26 -2.24 1.81 -0.82
N ILE A 27 -1.27 2.68 -1.10
CA ILE A 27 0.12 2.48 -0.69
C ILE A 27 0.36 3.36 0.53
N VAL A 28 0.73 2.71 1.64
CA VAL A 28 0.94 3.40 2.91
C VAL A 28 2.36 3.19 3.39
N LYS A 29 2.88 4.17 4.12
CA LYS A 29 4.19 4.11 4.77
C LYS A 29 4.01 4.09 6.28
N TYR A 30 4.76 3.24 6.97
CA TYR A 30 4.79 3.22 8.43
C TYR A 30 5.75 4.29 8.96
N SER A 31 5.36 4.94 10.05
CA SER A 31 6.19 5.88 10.78
C SER A 31 7.37 5.16 11.43
N GLU A 32 8.46 5.89 11.69
CA GLU A 32 9.62 5.36 12.40
C GLU A 32 9.23 4.77 13.75
N LYS A 33 8.37 5.46 14.51
CA LYS A 33 7.85 4.98 15.79
C LYS A 33 7.09 3.66 15.69
N PHE A 34 6.32 3.46 14.62
CA PHE A 34 5.64 2.20 14.37
C PHE A 34 6.66 1.09 14.07
N LEU A 35 7.67 1.39 13.24
CA LEU A 35 8.72 0.45 12.88
C LEU A 35 9.58 0.06 14.09
N GLU A 36 9.93 1.00 14.96
CA GLU A 36 10.61 0.74 16.24
C GLU A 36 9.83 -0.27 17.09
N LYS A 37 8.52 -0.08 17.21
CA LYS A 37 7.65 -0.97 17.98
C LYS A 37 7.55 -2.38 17.37
N GLU A 38 7.43 -2.48 16.06
CA GLU A 38 7.43 -3.78 15.37
C GLU A 38 8.80 -4.49 15.49
N ALA A 39 9.90 -3.73 15.41
CA ALA A 39 11.26 -4.24 15.61
C ALA A 39 11.44 -4.86 16.98
N GLU A 40 10.98 -4.16 18.03
CA GLU A 40 10.96 -4.68 19.39
C GLU A 40 10.09 -5.94 19.52
N LEU A 41 8.86 -5.91 18.99
CA LEU A 41 7.90 -7.01 19.10
C LEU A 41 8.40 -8.31 18.45
N TYR A 42 9.06 -8.20 17.30
CA TYR A 42 9.55 -9.37 16.54
C TYR A 42 11.05 -9.65 16.73
N ASN A 43 11.73 -8.91 17.62
CA ASN A 43 13.18 -9.00 17.85
C ASN A 43 13.99 -8.92 16.53
N LYS A 44 13.67 -7.91 15.71
CA LYS A 44 14.32 -7.63 14.41
C LYS A 44 14.95 -6.25 14.43
N LYS A 45 15.86 -5.99 13.47
CA LYS A 45 16.31 -4.62 13.22
C LYS A 45 15.26 -3.85 12.42
N ILE A 46 15.21 -2.53 12.60
CA ILE A 46 14.28 -1.66 11.86
C ILE A 46 14.52 -1.79 10.34
N GLU A 47 15.79 -1.88 9.92
CA GLU A 47 16.16 -2.05 8.51
C GLU A 47 15.61 -3.33 7.86
N ASP A 48 15.29 -4.35 8.67
CA ASP A 48 14.75 -5.64 8.20
C ASP A 48 13.21 -5.61 8.09
N ILE A 49 12.57 -4.53 8.52
CA ILE A 49 11.12 -4.35 8.48
C ILE A 49 10.75 -3.55 7.25
N PHE A 50 9.67 -3.99 6.62
CA PHE A 50 9.15 -3.30 5.46
C PHE A 50 8.41 -2.05 5.86
N ASP A 51 8.93 -0.91 5.42
CA ASP A 51 8.39 0.43 5.68
C ASP A 51 7.07 0.72 4.96
N LYS A 52 6.70 -0.09 3.96
CA LYS A 52 5.50 0.09 3.14
C LYS A 52 4.60 -1.14 3.14
N ALA A 53 3.30 -0.88 3.12
CA ALA A 53 2.24 -1.86 2.92
C ALA A 53 1.29 -1.44 1.79
N TYR A 54 0.67 -2.44 1.16
CA TYR A 54 -0.20 -2.26 0.01
C TYR A 54 -1.56 -2.85 0.32
N PHE A 55 -2.60 -2.04 0.25
CA PHE A 55 -3.94 -2.41 0.66
C PHE A 55 -4.90 -2.35 -0.50
N VAL A 56 -5.88 -3.24 -0.48
CA VAL A 56 -7.14 -3.10 -1.22
C VAL A 56 -8.26 -2.81 -0.20
N THR A 57 -8.97 -1.70 -0.34
CA THR A 57 -10.02 -1.22 0.58
C THR A 57 -11.37 -1.07 -0.10
N ASP A 58 -12.47 -1.09 0.66
CA ASP A 58 -13.78 -0.66 0.15
C ASP A 58 -13.91 0.88 0.19
N GLY A 59 -14.03 1.53 -0.97
CA GLY A 59 -14.24 2.98 -1.03
C GLY A 59 -13.07 3.88 -0.55
N TYR A 60 -13.26 5.20 -0.68
CA TYR A 60 -12.28 6.24 -0.34
C TYR A 60 -12.68 7.12 0.87
N SER A 61 -13.79 6.80 1.56
CA SER A 61 -14.42 7.77 2.47
C SER A 61 -13.71 7.98 3.81
N GLY A 62 -12.73 7.15 4.17
CA GLY A 62 -11.98 7.31 5.42
C GLY A 62 -10.51 6.91 5.35
N LEU A 63 -9.79 7.20 6.42
CA LEU A 63 -8.37 6.87 6.61
C LEU A 63 -8.17 5.36 6.72
N ILE A 64 -7.04 4.84 6.25
CA ILE A 64 -6.72 3.40 6.37
C ILE A 64 -6.70 2.90 7.83
N THR A 65 -6.54 3.79 8.80
CA THR A 65 -6.57 3.51 10.25
C THR A 65 -7.98 3.34 10.80
N ASP A 66 -9.02 3.71 10.05
CA ASP A 66 -10.41 3.46 10.41
C ASP A 66 -10.69 1.94 10.38
N PHE A 67 -11.16 1.41 11.51
CA PHE A 67 -11.48 -0.01 11.66
C PHE A 67 -12.78 -0.41 10.95
N SER A 68 -13.62 0.55 10.59
CA SER A 68 -14.84 0.30 9.81
C SER A 68 -14.56 -0.03 8.34
N ILE A 69 -13.39 0.38 7.83
CA ILE A 69 -12.96 0.11 6.45
C ILE A 69 -12.43 -1.31 6.34
N LYS A 70 -13.03 -2.10 5.45
CA LYS A 70 -12.56 -3.44 5.16
C LYS A 70 -11.33 -3.32 4.26
N LYS A 71 -10.21 -3.88 4.73
CA LYS A 71 -8.92 -3.82 4.05
C LYS A 71 -8.29 -5.19 3.92
N MET A 72 -7.70 -5.43 2.75
CA MET A 72 -6.92 -6.63 2.43
C MET A 72 -5.48 -6.21 2.12
N VAL A 73 -4.51 -6.83 2.79
CA VAL A 73 -3.09 -6.65 2.46
C VAL A 73 -2.76 -7.49 1.23
N ILE A 74 -2.05 -6.90 0.26
CA ILE A 74 -1.54 -7.61 -0.91
C ILE A 74 -0.04 -7.36 -1.09
N ASN A 75 0.70 -8.38 -1.51
CA ASN A 75 2.16 -8.28 -1.74
C ASN A 75 2.54 -8.34 -3.24
N HIS A 76 1.65 -8.87 -4.07
CA HIS A 76 1.81 -9.00 -5.51
C HIS A 76 0.62 -8.38 -6.21
N CYS A 77 0.84 -7.83 -7.41
CA CYS A 77 -0.24 -7.36 -8.26
C CYS A 77 -1.12 -8.55 -8.66
N PRO A 78 -2.44 -8.49 -8.42
CA PRO A 78 -3.34 -9.60 -8.74
C PRO A 78 -3.52 -9.82 -10.25
N PHE A 79 -3.01 -8.91 -11.10
CA PHE A 79 -3.21 -8.96 -12.55
C PHE A 79 -1.97 -9.43 -13.33
N CYS A 80 -0.77 -9.03 -12.91
CA CYS A 80 0.47 -9.39 -13.59
C CYS A 80 1.47 -10.13 -12.68
N GLY A 81 1.16 -10.36 -11.40
CA GLY A 81 2.04 -11.04 -10.46
C GLY A 81 3.24 -10.21 -9.97
N GLN A 82 3.42 -8.98 -10.45
CA GLN A 82 4.52 -8.11 -10.04
C GLN A 82 4.55 -7.93 -8.52
N LYS A 83 5.71 -8.20 -7.89
CA LYS A 83 5.93 -7.90 -6.47
C LYS A 83 5.88 -6.38 -6.27
N LEU A 84 4.94 -5.94 -5.44
CA LEU A 84 4.57 -4.53 -5.35
C LEU A 84 5.70 -3.68 -4.77
N ARG A 85 6.44 -4.23 -3.79
CA ARG A 85 7.62 -3.56 -3.22
C ARG A 85 8.73 -3.28 -4.23
N ASP A 86 8.91 -4.19 -5.18
CA ASP A 86 9.98 -4.03 -6.16
C ASP A 86 9.63 -2.95 -7.20
N PHE A 87 8.33 -2.68 -7.40
CA PHE A 87 7.82 -1.64 -8.28
C PHE A 87 7.69 -0.28 -7.57
N TYR A 88 7.04 -0.25 -6.40
CA TYR A 88 6.73 0.95 -5.62
C TYR A 88 7.83 1.30 -4.62
N LYS A 89 9.05 1.51 -5.12
CA LYS A 89 10.22 1.83 -4.27
C LYS A 89 10.20 3.27 -3.75
N SER A 90 9.76 4.22 -4.60
CA SER A 90 9.73 5.65 -4.25
C SER A 90 8.61 5.97 -3.27
N ASP A 91 8.85 6.93 -2.38
CA ASP A 91 7.81 7.50 -1.52
C ASP A 91 6.80 8.36 -2.31
N ASP A 92 7.08 8.74 -3.56
CA ASP A 92 6.14 9.47 -4.44
C ASP A 92 4.83 8.71 -4.70
N TYR A 93 4.84 7.40 -4.46
CA TYR A 93 3.68 6.52 -4.58
C TYR A 93 2.86 6.42 -3.28
N VAL A 94 3.40 6.88 -2.15
CA VAL A 94 2.76 6.81 -0.83
C VAL A 94 1.60 7.80 -0.77
N GLN A 95 0.47 7.32 -0.29
CA GLN A 95 -0.76 8.10 -0.19
C GLN A 95 -1.08 8.48 1.25
N GLU A 96 -0.67 7.65 2.22
CA GLU A 96 -0.95 7.83 3.64
C GLU A 96 0.26 7.36 4.48
N THR A 97 0.50 8.01 5.62
CA THR A 97 1.47 7.57 6.63
C THR A 97 0.73 7.08 7.87
N ILE A 98 1.06 5.89 8.35
CA ILE A 98 0.49 5.28 9.56
C ILE A 98 1.53 5.33 10.67
N GLY A 99 1.19 5.80 11.87
CA GLY A 99 2.13 5.88 12.99
C GLY A 99 1.52 5.64 14.35
#